data_AF-A0A5C7FCJ3-F1
#
_entry.id   AF-A0A5C7FCJ3-F1
#
_cell.length_a   1.000
_cell.length_b   1.000
_cell.length_c   1.000
_cell.angle_alpha   90.00
_cell.angle_beta   90.00
_cell.angle_gamma   90.00
#
_symmetry.space_group_name_H-M   'P 1'
#
loop_
_entity.id
_entity.type
_entity.pdbx_description
1 polymer ?
#
loop_
_entity_poly.entity_id
_entity_poly.type
_entity_poly.pdbx_seq_one_letter_code
_entity_poly.pdbx_strand_id
1 'polypeptide(L)'
;MIHDDKIPHYGKDWSTLAEALGDLRYDVLADFLSELSKKLAKDADADAGRGRHKLSEELYTTASKLEASANATERAWEICAPFMDEDLID
;
A
#
# COMPACT_ATOMS: atom_id res chain seq x y z
N MET A 1 4.68 18.65 7.08
CA MET A 1 5.52 17.72 6.29
C MET A 1 5.57 18.29 4.88
N ILE A 2 6.73 18.28 4.26
CA ILE A 2 6.85 18.63 2.83
C ILE A 2 6.50 17.36 2.06
N HIS A 3 5.60 17.46 1.09
CA HIS A 3 5.31 16.36 0.18
C HIS A 3 6.15 16.58 -1.08
N ASP A 4 7.10 15.67 -1.33
CA ASP A 4 7.86 15.68 -2.57
C ASP A 4 6.98 15.27 -3.75
N ASP A 5 7.28 15.76 -4.95
CA ASP A 5 6.53 15.47 -6.17
C ASP A 5 7.12 14.30 -6.97
N LYS A 6 8.09 13.59 -6.39
CA LYS A 6 8.85 12.50 -6.99
C LYS A 6 9.32 11.52 -5.93
N ILE A 7 9.61 10.28 -6.35
CA ILE A 7 10.29 9.30 -5.50
C ILE A 7 11.76 9.22 -5.93
N PRO A 8 12.73 9.24 -5.00
CA PRO A 8 14.13 9.02 -5.35
C PRO A 8 14.30 7.75 -6.19
N HIS A 9 15.19 7.78 -7.20
CA HIS A 9 15.42 6.72 -8.18
C HIS A 9 14.30 6.47 -9.21
N TYR A 10 13.02 6.62 -8.86
CA TYR A 10 11.89 6.47 -9.80
C TYR A 10 11.49 7.79 -10.49
N GLY A 11 11.82 8.95 -9.91
CA GLY A 11 11.40 10.24 -10.43
C GLY A 11 9.87 10.38 -10.42
N LYS A 12 9.30 10.71 -11.59
CA LYS A 12 7.85 10.76 -11.85
C LYS A 12 7.39 9.63 -12.78
N ASP A 13 8.20 8.59 -12.92
CA ASP A 13 7.85 7.44 -13.74
C ASP A 13 6.91 6.48 -12.97
N TRP A 14 5.65 6.89 -12.89
CA TRP A 14 4.63 6.15 -12.16
C TRP A 14 4.28 4.81 -12.80
N SER A 15 4.52 4.66 -14.11
CA SER A 15 4.29 3.39 -14.81
C SER A 15 5.29 2.34 -14.34
N THR A 16 6.58 2.67 -14.35
CA THR A 16 7.63 1.75 -13.91
C THR A 16 7.50 1.38 -12.43
N LEU A 17 7.11 2.35 -11.58
CA LEU A 17 6.85 2.08 -10.17
C LEU A 17 5.63 1.16 -9.96
N ALA A 18 4.55 1.38 -10.71
CA ALA A 18 3.35 0.56 -10.61
C ALA A 18 3.63 -0.89 -11.03
N GLU A 19 4.38 -1.09 -12.12
CA GLU A 19 4.82 -2.42 -12.56
C GLU A 19 5.65 -3.10 -11.46
N ALA A 20 6.67 -2.41 -10.94
CA ALA A 20 7.54 -2.96 -9.89
C ALA A 20 6.79 -3.32 -8.59
N LEU A 21 5.77 -2.55 -8.20
CA LEU A 21 4.93 -2.87 -7.06
C LEU A 21 3.96 -4.02 -7.37
N GLY A 22 3.41 -4.07 -8.59
CA GLY A 22 2.47 -5.11 -9.04
C GLY A 22 3.12 -6.49 -9.22
N ASP A 23 4.41 -6.54 -9.52
CA ASP A 23 5.20 -7.77 -9.66
C ASP A 23 5.62 -8.39 -8.32
N LEU A 24 5.36 -7.70 -7.20
CA LEU A 24 5.59 -8.29 -5.88
C LEU A 24 4.66 -9.48 -5.66
N ARG A 25 5.18 -10.49 -4.97
CA ARG A 25 4.34 -11.57 -4.44
C ARG A 25 3.24 -10.96 -3.56
N TYR A 26 2.03 -11.51 -3.66
CA TYR A 26 0.84 -10.86 -3.13
C TYR A 26 0.87 -10.66 -1.60
N ASP A 27 1.50 -11.53 -0.82
CA ASP A 27 1.76 -11.31 0.60
C ASP A 27 2.68 -10.09 0.84
N VAL A 28 3.75 -9.97 0.06
CA VAL A 28 4.69 -8.84 0.14
C VAL A 28 4.02 -7.52 -0.28
N LEU A 29 3.17 -7.56 -1.31
CA LEU A 29 2.38 -6.39 -1.71
C LEU A 29 1.36 -6.01 -0.64
N ALA A 30 0.73 -6.98 0.03
CA ALA A 30 -0.17 -6.74 1.14
C ALA A 30 0.55 -6.03 2.31
N ASP A 31 1.75 -6.49 2.67
CA ASP A 31 2.59 -5.85 3.69
C ASP A 31 2.89 -4.38 3.33
N PHE A 32 3.28 -4.11 2.08
CA PHE A 32 3.52 -2.75 1.60
C PHE A 32 2.26 -1.86 1.73
N LEU A 33 1.10 -2.37 1.32
CA LEU A 33 -0.17 -1.63 1.40
C LEU A 33 -0.56 -1.34 2.87
N SER A 34 -0.32 -2.27 3.79
CA SER A 34 -0.55 -2.07 5.23
C SER A 34 0.38 -0.99 5.81
N GLU A 35 1.66 -1.00 5.45
CA GLU A 35 2.60 0.04 5.89
C GLU A 35 2.25 1.42 5.33
N LEU A 36 1.80 1.49 4.06
CA LEU A 36 1.32 2.74 3.47
C LEU A 36 0.05 3.25 4.17
N SER A 37 -0.89 2.34 4.49
CA SER A 37 -2.07 2.63 5.31
C SER A 37 -1.70 3.26 6.65
N LYS A 38 -0.80 2.62 7.42
CA LYS A 38 -0.31 3.14 8.72
C LYS A 38 0.33 4.51 8.59
N LYS A 39 1.11 4.75 7.53
CA LYS A 39 1.73 6.07 7.29
C LYS A 39 0.70 7.17 7.06
N LEU A 40 -0.34 6.90 6.26
CA LEU A 40 -1.40 7.89 6.01
C LEU A 40 -2.27 8.12 7.24
N ALA A 41 -2.56 7.09 8.04
CA ALA A 41 -3.24 7.25 9.32
C ALA A 41 -2.44 8.15 10.28
N LYS A 42 -1.12 7.97 10.36
CA LYS A 42 -0.24 8.85 11.16
C LYS A 42 -0.24 10.30 10.67
N ASP A 43 -0.32 10.53 9.37
CA ASP A 43 -0.47 11.89 8.82
C ASP A 43 -1.84 12.48 9.15
N ALA A 44 -2.90 11.66 9.11
CA ALA A 44 -4.25 12.04 9.52
C ALA A 44 -4.29 12.47 11.00
N ASP A 45 -3.64 11.73 11.89
CA ASP A 45 -3.50 12.09 13.32
C ASP A 45 -2.83 13.46 13.48
N ALA A 46 -1.74 13.67 12.74
CA ALA A 46 -0.97 14.92 12.79
C ALA A 46 -1.78 16.13 12.29
N ASP A 47 -2.62 15.95 11.28
CA ASP A 47 -3.49 17.01 10.78
C ASP A 47 -4.75 17.21 11.63
N ALA A 48 -5.28 16.17 12.27
CA ALA A 48 -6.32 16.30 13.30
C ALA A 48 -5.83 17.17 14.47
N GLY A 49 -4.61 16.88 14.96
CA GLY A 49 -3.98 17.66 16.04
C GLY A 49 -3.71 19.12 15.68
N ARG A 50 -3.68 19.47 14.39
CA ARG A 50 -3.56 20.84 13.88
C ARG A 50 -4.91 21.50 13.55
N GLY A 51 -6.03 20.86 13.86
CA GLY A 51 -7.38 21.36 13.58
C GLY A 51 -7.82 21.26 12.11
N ARG A 52 -7.12 20.49 11.28
CA ARG A 52 -7.43 20.30 9.85
C ARG A 52 -8.34 19.10 9.64
N HIS A 53 -9.51 19.12 10.27
CA HIS A 53 -10.38 17.95 10.41
C HIS A 53 -10.79 17.32 9.06
N LYS A 54 -11.16 18.12 8.06
CA LYS A 54 -11.52 17.59 6.72
C LYS A 54 -10.34 16.86 6.05
N LEU A 55 -9.13 17.40 6.17
CA LEU A 55 -7.93 16.76 5.60
C LEU A 55 -7.63 15.44 6.33
N SER A 56 -7.71 15.46 7.66
CA SER A 56 -7.55 14.26 8.48
C SER A 56 -8.58 13.17 8.11
N GLU A 57 -9.85 13.54 7.94
CA GLU A 57 -10.93 12.62 7.54
C GLU A 57 -10.65 11.93 6.20
N GLU A 58 -10.21 12.69 5.19
CA GLU A 58 -9.83 12.14 3.88
C GLU A 58 -8.60 11.22 3.96
N LEU A 59 -7.62 11.57 4.80
CA LEU A 59 -6.43 10.74 5.01
C LEU A 59 -6.76 9.42 5.73
N TYR A 60 -7.61 9.44 6.77
CA TYR A 60 -8.09 8.20 7.40
C TYR A 60 -8.92 7.36 6.43
N THR A 61 -9.77 7.99 5.63
CA THR A 61 -10.54 7.28 4.59
C THR A 61 -9.61 6.58 3.60
N THR A 62 -8.53 7.25 3.20
CA THR A 62 -7.53 6.67 2.30
C THR A 62 -6.78 5.52 2.97
N ALA A 63 -6.33 5.70 4.22
CA ALA A 63 -5.68 4.64 5.00
C ALA A 63 -6.59 3.40 5.12
N SER A 64 -7.86 3.59 5.49
CA SER A 64 -8.83 2.49 5.61
C SER A 64 -9.04 1.74 4.28
N LYS A 65 -9.07 2.44 3.15
CA LYS A 65 -9.16 1.80 1.82
C LYS A 65 -7.90 1.01 1.48
N LEU A 66 -6.72 1.53 1.79
CA LEU A 66 -5.46 0.81 1.60
C LEU A 66 -5.38 -0.44 2.48
N GLU A 67 -5.83 -0.35 3.72
CA GLU A 67 -5.91 -1.51 4.61
C GLU A 67 -6.87 -2.58 4.05
N ALA A 68 -8.04 -2.16 3.54
CA ALA A 68 -8.98 -3.08 2.89
C ALA A 68 -8.36 -3.73 1.64
N SER A 69 -7.57 -2.98 0.86
CA SER A 69 -6.80 -3.50 -0.27
C SER A 69 -5.72 -4.48 0.19
N ALA A 70 -4.96 -4.19 1.24
CA ALA A 70 -3.96 -5.09 1.81
C ALA A 70 -4.59 -6.46 2.15
N ASN A 71 -5.71 -6.45 2.88
CA ASN A 71 -6.46 -7.66 3.21
C ASN A 71 -6.95 -8.42 1.95
N ALA A 72 -7.33 -7.71 0.88
CA ALA A 72 -7.76 -8.34 -0.37
C ALA A 72 -6.59 -8.98 -1.12
N THR A 73 -5.43 -8.32 -1.13
CA THR A 73 -4.20 -8.83 -1.73
C THR A 73 -3.66 -10.04 -0.95
N GLU A 74 -3.72 -10.02 0.39
CA GLU A 74 -3.36 -11.17 1.21
C GLU A 74 -4.23 -12.39 0.88
N ARG A 75 -5.55 -12.22 0.76
CA ARG A 75 -6.43 -13.30 0.28
C ARG A 75 -6.08 -13.78 -1.13
N ALA A 76 -5.62 -12.89 -2.02
CA ALA A 76 -5.16 -13.30 -3.34
C ALA A 76 -3.91 -14.20 -3.24
N TRP A 77 -3.00 -13.92 -2.31
CA TRP A 77 -1.89 -14.82 -1.99
C TRP A 77 -2.40 -16.17 -1.47
N GLU A 78 -3.30 -16.19 -0.48
CA GLU A 78 -3.85 -17.45 0.06
C GLU A 78 -4.45 -18.36 -1.03
N ILE A 79 -5.06 -17.75 -2.06
CA ILE A 79 -5.62 -18.47 -3.21
C ILE A 79 -4.53 -19.00 -4.13
N CYS A 80 -3.51 -18.20 -4.46
CA CYS A 80 -2.51 -18.59 -5.47
C CYS A 80 -1.32 -19.37 -4.88
N ALA A 81 -1.00 -19.20 -3.60
CA ALA A 81 0.16 -19.78 -2.93
C ALA A 81 0.28 -21.30 -3.12
N PRO A 82 -0.80 -22.11 -3.03
CA PRO A 82 -0.71 -23.55 -3.25
C PRO A 82 -0.24 -23.95 -4.65
N PHE A 83 -0.37 -23.07 -5.65
CA PHE A 83 0.02 -23.31 -7.04
C PHE A 83 1.40 -22.73 -7.39
N MET A 84 2.04 -22.02 -6.47
CA MET A 84 3.33 -21.34 -6.71
C MET A 84 4.55 -22.20 -6.30
N ASP A 85 4.32 -23.31 -5.58
CA ASP A 85 5.36 -24.28 -5.19
C ASP A 85 5.42 -25.51 -6.13
N GLU A 86 4.76 -25.49 -7.30
CA GLU A 86 4.71 -26.60 -8.26
C GLU A 86 5.98 -26.74 -9.13
N ASP A 87 7.16 -26.72 -8.50
CA ASP A 87 8.31 -27.54 -8.93
C ASP A 87 8.21 -28.98 -8.31
N LEU A 88 7.06 -29.36 -7.75
CA LEU A 88 6.82 -30.62 -7.01
C LEU A 88 5.67 -31.48 -7.56
N ILE A 89 5.39 -31.41 -8.87
CA ILE A 89 4.65 -32.47 -9.56
C ILE A 89 5.59 -33.04 -10.63
N ASP A 90 6.01 -34.28 -10.40
CA ASP A 90 6.82 -35.14 -11.29
C ASP A 90 6.48 -35.01 -12.79
#